data_AF-E5Y902-F1
#
_entry.id   AF-E5Y902-F1
#
_cell.length_a   1.000
_cell.length_b   1.000
_cell.length_c   1.000
_cell.angle_alpha   90.00
_cell.angle_beta   90.00
_cell.angle_gamma   90.00
#
_symmetry.space_group_name_H-M   'P 1'
#
loop_
_entity.id
_entity.type
_entity.pdbx_description
1 polymer ?
#
loop_
_entity_poly.entity_id
_entity_poly.type
_entity_poly.pdbx_seq_one_letter_code
_entity_poly.pdbx_strand_id
1 'polypeptide(L)'
;MTDTEHTTHPEEAPGTQTETKSSLPDGIGLSLEQVQRMLVKTHKTVVDDHDPILMVVTILNAHLTEVDKLQARHREGLARLMADKTGAYVSGVQAAVGQLTDSLSSASVEGIRKVFDEHAARLKLFKSNITWLAAIVAVSALLNMAVFVLGGLR
;
A
#
# COMPACT_ATOMS: atom_id res chain seq x y z
N MET A 1 -60.94 -30.06 72.27
CA MET A 1 -60.88 -31.44 72.82
C MET A 1 -60.17 -32.26 71.75
N THR A 2 -58.83 -32.33 71.87
CA THR A 2 -58.01 -33.52 72.25
C THR A 2 -57.76 -34.43 71.02
N ASP A 3 -56.58 -34.35 70.37
CA ASP A 3 -55.35 -35.15 70.61
C ASP A 3 -55.52 -36.61 70.08
N THR A 4 -54.63 -37.28 69.33
CA THR A 4 -53.15 -37.32 69.30
C THR A 4 -52.63 -38.12 68.06
N GLU A 5 -51.44 -37.74 67.56
CA GLU A 5 -50.30 -38.53 67.01
C GLU A 5 -50.46 -39.75 66.07
N HIS A 6 -49.72 -39.77 64.93
CA HIS A 6 -48.54 -40.65 64.75
C HIS A 6 -47.70 -40.30 63.50
N THR A 7 -46.38 -40.27 63.67
CA THR A 7 -45.30 -40.05 62.71
C THR A 7 -44.95 -41.34 61.95
N THR A 8 -44.69 -41.30 60.63
CA THR A 8 -43.70 -42.17 59.96
C THR A 8 -43.25 -41.61 58.61
N HIS A 9 -41.93 -41.46 58.44
CA HIS A 9 -41.21 -41.14 57.19
C HIS A 9 -41.32 -42.31 56.18
N PRO A 10 -41.23 -42.04 54.87
CA PRO A 10 -40.46 -42.94 54.02
C PRO A 10 -39.35 -42.21 53.25
N GLU A 11 -38.13 -42.63 53.55
CA GLU A 11 -37.07 -43.05 52.62
C GLU A 11 -36.59 -42.10 51.49
N GLU A 12 -35.31 -41.76 51.64
CA GLU A 12 -34.43 -41.06 50.72
C GLU A 12 -33.86 -42.03 49.66
N ALA A 13 -33.80 -41.61 48.37
CA ALA A 13 -32.64 -41.71 47.46
C ALA A 13 -33.06 -41.62 45.97
N PRO A 14 -32.16 -41.26 45.04
CA PRO A 14 -31.13 -40.23 45.11
C PRO A 14 -31.29 -39.23 43.95
N GLY A 15 -30.98 -37.96 44.21
CA GLY A 15 -30.98 -36.92 43.18
C GLY A 15 -29.93 -37.19 42.11
N THR A 16 -30.39 -37.39 40.87
CA THR A 16 -29.57 -37.29 39.66
C THR A 16 -29.04 -35.87 39.58
N GLN A 17 -27.84 -35.63 40.12
CA GLN A 17 -27.06 -34.43 39.84
C GLN A 17 -26.81 -34.42 38.34
N THR A 18 -27.63 -33.65 37.64
CA THR A 18 -27.43 -33.38 36.23
C THR A 18 -26.25 -32.44 36.18
N GLU A 19 -25.10 -32.94 35.72
CA GLU A 19 -23.94 -32.10 35.40
C GLU A 19 -24.37 -31.03 34.41
N THR A 20 -24.70 -29.85 34.92
CA THR A 20 -24.96 -28.66 34.14
C THR A 20 -23.61 -28.25 33.53
N LYS A 21 -23.27 -28.83 32.38
CA LYS A 21 -22.17 -28.34 31.55
C LYS A 21 -22.34 -26.84 31.40
N SER A 22 -21.35 -26.09 31.88
CA SER A 22 -21.26 -24.64 31.75
C SER A 22 -21.65 -24.25 30.32
N SER A 23 -22.75 -23.54 30.18
CA SER A 23 -23.39 -23.25 28.89
C SER A 23 -22.64 -22.20 28.06
N LEU A 24 -21.58 -21.62 28.63
CA LEU A 24 -20.77 -20.62 27.96
C LEU A 24 -19.43 -21.24 27.50
N PRO A 25 -19.03 -20.99 26.24
CA PRO A 25 -17.80 -21.54 25.70
C PRO A 25 -16.56 -20.90 26.35
N ASP A 26 -15.56 -21.72 26.64
CA ASP A 26 -14.22 -21.23 26.98
C ASP A 26 -13.61 -20.56 25.72
N GLY A 27 -13.38 -19.25 25.82
CA GLY A 27 -12.75 -18.44 24.78
C GLY A 27 -11.22 -18.60 24.74
N ILE A 28 -10.53 -17.71 24.02
CA ILE A 28 -9.07 -17.76 23.76
C ILE A 28 -8.21 -17.65 25.04
N GLY A 29 -8.78 -17.23 26.18
CA GLY A 29 -8.06 -17.11 27.44
C GLY A 29 -7.80 -18.45 28.14
N LEU A 30 -7.63 -18.40 29.47
CA LEU A 30 -7.33 -19.59 30.27
C LEU A 30 -8.58 -20.46 30.42
N SER A 31 -8.43 -21.79 30.36
CA SER A 31 -9.52 -22.71 30.68
C SER A 31 -9.92 -22.59 32.15
N LEU A 32 -11.16 -22.93 32.50
CA LEU A 32 -11.63 -22.86 33.89
C LEU A 32 -10.75 -23.70 34.83
N GLU A 33 -10.28 -24.87 34.39
CA GLU A 33 -9.39 -25.74 35.18
C GLU A 33 -7.98 -25.17 35.31
N GLN A 34 -7.51 -24.39 34.34
CA GLN A 34 -6.26 -23.65 34.49
C GLN A 34 -6.40 -22.52 35.51
N VAL A 35 -7.53 -21.82 35.50
CA VAL A 35 -7.78 -20.74 36.46
C VAL A 35 -7.94 -21.28 37.88
N GLN A 36 -8.69 -22.35 38.08
CA GLN A 36 -8.80 -23.04 39.38
C GLN A 36 -7.42 -23.48 39.90
N ARG A 37 -6.61 -24.14 39.07
CA ARG A 37 -5.24 -24.53 39.45
C ARG A 37 -4.37 -23.33 39.82
N MET A 38 -4.52 -22.22 39.12
CA MET A 38 -3.77 -20.99 39.38
C MET A 38 -4.23 -20.31 40.67
N LEU A 39 -5.53 -20.30 40.97
CA LEU A 39 -6.11 -19.79 42.22
C LEU A 39 -5.61 -20.61 43.42
N VAL A 40 -5.60 -21.94 43.31
CA VAL A 40 -5.05 -22.82 44.36
C VAL A 40 -3.56 -22.55 44.56
N LYS A 41 -2.79 -22.42 43.48
CA LYS A 41 -1.33 -22.20 43.57
C LYS A 41 -0.98 -20.83 44.17
N THR A 42 -1.66 -19.77 43.74
CA THR A 42 -1.29 -18.38 44.06
C THR A 42 -1.97 -17.90 45.35
N HIS A 43 -3.24 -18.26 45.55
CA HIS A 43 -4.06 -17.75 46.64
C HIS A 43 -4.38 -18.82 47.70
N LYS A 44 -3.98 -20.09 47.49
CA LYS A 44 -4.31 -21.23 48.36
C LYS A 44 -5.83 -21.41 48.57
N THR A 45 -6.63 -20.93 47.62
CA THR A 45 -8.09 -21.01 47.64
C THR A 45 -8.54 -22.09 46.68
N VAL A 46 -9.29 -23.07 47.19
CA VAL A 46 -10.00 -24.05 46.37
C VAL A 46 -11.35 -23.45 46.00
N VAL A 47 -11.64 -23.41 44.70
CA VAL A 47 -12.83 -22.81 44.12
C VAL A 47 -13.67 -23.92 43.50
N ASP A 48 -14.95 -23.98 43.85
CA ASP A 48 -15.91 -24.96 43.32
C ASP A 48 -16.29 -24.64 41.87
N ASP A 49 -16.74 -25.65 41.12
CA ASP A 49 -17.16 -25.49 39.72
C ASP A 49 -18.33 -24.51 39.55
N HIS A 50 -19.18 -24.35 40.58
CA HIS A 50 -20.31 -23.41 40.57
C HIS A 50 -19.99 -22.06 41.20
N ASP A 51 -18.72 -21.80 41.54
CA ASP A 51 -18.33 -20.51 42.10
C ASP A 51 -18.52 -19.38 41.06
N PRO A 52 -19.19 -18.27 41.42
CA PRO A 52 -19.42 -17.16 40.51
C PRO A 52 -18.12 -16.55 39.93
N ILE A 53 -16.96 -16.74 40.57
CA ILE A 53 -15.67 -16.29 40.03
C ILE A 53 -15.34 -16.97 38.69
N LEU A 54 -15.77 -18.20 38.47
CA LEU A 54 -15.55 -18.93 37.21
C LEU A 54 -16.46 -18.42 36.10
N MET A 55 -17.68 -17.99 36.43
CA MET A 55 -18.55 -17.30 35.46
C MET A 55 -17.92 -15.99 34.95
N VAL A 56 -17.23 -15.26 35.83
CA VAL A 56 -16.47 -14.05 35.44
C VAL A 56 -15.35 -14.41 34.44
N VAL A 57 -14.61 -15.50 34.67
CA VAL A 57 -13.58 -15.98 33.74
C VAL A 57 -14.17 -16.26 32.37
N THR A 58 -15.33 -16.93 32.30
CA THR A 58 -15.96 -17.22 31.01
C THR A 58 -16.40 -15.94 30.28
N ILE A 59 -16.93 -14.95 31.00
CA ILE A 59 -17.27 -13.63 30.42
C ILE A 59 -16.01 -12.93 29.88
N LEU A 60 -14.91 -12.95 30.65
CA LEU A 60 -13.63 -12.38 30.21
C LEU A 60 -13.09 -13.10 28.97
N ASN A 61 -13.17 -14.42 28.94
CA ASN A 61 -12.74 -15.23 27.79
C ASN A 61 -13.58 -14.94 26.54
N ALA A 62 -14.90 -14.77 26.69
CA ALA A 62 -15.79 -14.35 25.61
C ALA A 62 -15.43 -12.95 25.10
N HIS A 63 -15.16 -12.01 26.00
CA HIS A 63 -14.70 -10.66 25.65
C HIS A 63 -13.37 -10.68 24.90
N LEU A 64 -12.38 -11.44 25.37
CA LEU A 64 -11.09 -11.61 24.68
C LEU A 64 -11.25 -12.16 23.27
N THR A 65 -12.19 -13.10 23.09
CA THR A 65 -12.52 -13.67 21.77
C THR A 65 -13.10 -12.61 20.84
N GLU A 66 -13.94 -11.71 21.33
CA GLU A 66 -14.50 -10.63 20.50
C GLU A 66 -13.46 -9.56 20.18
N VAL A 67 -12.55 -9.25 21.12
CA VAL A 67 -11.40 -8.37 20.86
C VAL A 67 -10.50 -8.95 19.77
N ASP A 68 -10.21 -10.25 19.80
CA ASP A 68 -9.39 -10.90 18.77
C ASP A 68 -10.06 -10.84 17.39
N LYS A 69 -11.36 -11.13 17.30
CA LYS A 69 -12.13 -10.95 16.05
C LYS A 69 -12.08 -9.51 15.54
N LEU A 70 -12.21 -8.53 16.43
CA LEU A 70 -12.13 -7.12 16.05
C LEU A 70 -10.73 -6.77 15.54
N GLN A 71 -9.67 -7.26 16.20
CA GLN A 71 -8.29 -7.08 15.76
C GLN A 71 -8.02 -7.74 14.40
N ALA A 72 -8.58 -8.93 14.15
CA ALA A 72 -8.48 -9.62 12.88
C ALA A 72 -9.14 -8.80 11.75
N ARG A 73 -10.39 -8.33 11.97
CA ARG A 73 -11.10 -7.45 11.02
C ARG A 73 -10.33 -6.15 10.76
N HIS A 74 -9.74 -5.57 11.81
CA HIS A 74 -8.96 -4.34 11.68
C HIS A 74 -7.67 -4.57 10.87
N ARG A 75 -6.95 -5.67 11.10
CA ARG A 75 -5.78 -6.04 10.29
C ARG A 75 -6.14 -6.24 8.83
N GLU A 76 -7.23 -6.94 8.54
CA GLU A 76 -7.72 -7.16 7.18
C GLU A 76 -8.09 -5.83 6.49
N GLY A 77 -8.81 -4.96 7.20
CA GLY A 77 -9.16 -3.61 6.72
C GLY A 77 -7.93 -2.75 6.44
N LEU A 78 -6.96 -2.74 7.35
CA LEU A 78 -5.69 -2.01 7.18
C LEU A 78 -4.89 -2.55 5.99
N ALA A 79 -4.82 -3.87 5.82
CA ALA A 79 -4.12 -4.49 4.70
C ALA A 79 -4.77 -4.10 3.35
N ARG A 80 -6.10 -4.10 3.26
CA ARG A 80 -6.83 -3.62 2.08
C ARG A 80 -6.58 -2.15 1.80
N LEU A 81 -6.65 -1.30 2.82
CA LEU A 81 -6.40 0.14 2.68
C LEU A 81 -4.99 0.42 2.21
N MET A 82 -3.98 -0.27 2.78
CA MET A 82 -2.59 -0.14 2.35
C MET A 82 -2.41 -0.60 0.91
N ALA A 83 -2.99 -1.74 0.52
CA ALA A 83 -2.92 -2.21 -0.86
C ALA A 83 -3.51 -1.21 -1.86
N ASP A 84 -4.67 -0.63 -1.55
CA ASP A 84 -5.33 0.37 -2.39
C ASP A 84 -4.51 1.66 -2.50
N LYS A 85 -4.05 2.20 -1.36
CA LYS A 85 -3.23 3.43 -1.34
C LYS A 85 -1.88 3.22 -2.01
N THR A 86 -1.24 2.08 -1.83
CA THR A 86 0.01 1.73 -2.52
C THR A 86 -0.23 1.60 -4.02
N GLY A 87 -1.32 0.94 -4.45
CA GLY A 87 -1.68 0.85 -5.86
C GLY A 87 -1.91 2.21 -6.51
N ALA A 88 -2.71 3.06 -5.86
CA ALA A 88 -2.97 4.43 -6.33
C ALA A 88 -1.69 5.27 -6.39
N TYR A 89 -0.81 5.15 -5.38
CA TYR A 89 0.47 5.85 -5.35
C TYR A 89 1.39 5.40 -6.49
N VAL A 90 1.58 4.09 -6.67
CA VAL A 90 2.41 3.52 -7.74
C VAL A 90 1.88 3.93 -9.11
N SER A 91 0.57 3.84 -9.33
CA SER A 91 -0.06 4.29 -10.57
C SER A 91 0.14 5.79 -10.82
N GLY A 92 0.03 6.61 -9.78
CA GLY A 92 0.27 8.06 -9.88
C GLY A 92 1.72 8.40 -10.22
N VAL A 93 2.68 7.72 -9.58
CA VAL A 93 4.11 7.86 -9.90
C VAL A 93 4.39 7.44 -11.33
N GLN A 94 3.84 6.31 -11.79
CA GLN A 94 4.01 5.84 -13.17
C GLN A 94 3.45 6.85 -14.18
N ALA A 95 2.26 7.42 -13.91
CA ALA A 95 1.67 8.44 -14.76
C ALA A 95 2.53 9.72 -14.82
N ALA A 96 3.01 10.20 -13.68
CA ALA A 96 3.85 11.38 -13.61
C ALA A 96 5.20 11.18 -14.33
N VAL A 97 5.81 9.99 -14.19
CA VAL A 97 7.04 9.62 -14.90
C VAL A 97 6.80 9.52 -16.42
N GLY A 98 5.67 8.97 -16.84
CA GLY A 98 5.27 8.93 -18.25
C GLY A 98 5.14 10.34 -18.83
N GLN A 99 4.37 11.22 -18.17
CA GLN A 99 4.22 12.62 -18.58
C GLN A 99 5.55 13.38 -18.61
N LEU A 100 6.43 13.14 -17.65
CA LEU A 100 7.76 13.72 -17.63
C LEU A 100 8.61 13.24 -18.81
N THR A 101 8.55 11.95 -19.12
CA THR A 101 9.28 11.34 -20.25
C THR A 101 8.78 11.89 -21.58
N ASP A 102 7.47 12.02 -21.75
CA ASP A 102 6.86 12.60 -22.96
C ASP A 102 7.25 14.08 -23.09
N SER A 103 7.21 14.83 -22.00
CA SER A 103 7.59 16.25 -21.97
C SER A 103 9.06 16.45 -22.31
N LEU A 104 9.95 15.64 -21.74
CA LEU A 104 11.40 15.68 -22.03
C LEU A 104 11.71 15.24 -23.46
N SER A 105 11.03 14.21 -23.97
CA SER A 105 11.20 13.74 -25.35
C SER A 105 10.74 14.80 -26.35
N SER A 106 9.55 15.38 -26.13
CA SER A 106 9.01 16.46 -26.94
C SER A 106 9.93 17.69 -26.92
N ALA A 107 10.35 18.13 -25.73
CA ALA A 107 11.27 19.26 -25.60
C ALA A 107 12.62 19.00 -26.26
N SER A 108 13.15 17.78 -26.19
CA SER A 108 14.41 17.40 -26.84
C SER A 108 14.28 17.36 -28.37
N VAL A 109 13.20 16.79 -28.90
CA VAL A 109 12.92 16.74 -30.34
C VAL A 109 12.75 18.15 -30.91
N GLU A 110 11.99 19.00 -30.21
CA GLU A 110 11.80 20.40 -30.60
C GLU A 110 13.13 21.18 -30.56
N GLY A 111 13.97 20.92 -29.54
CA GLY A 111 15.31 21.47 -29.45
C GLY A 111 16.21 21.07 -30.61
N ILE A 112 16.22 19.78 -30.97
CA ILE A 112 16.98 19.26 -32.12
C ILE A 112 16.48 19.92 -33.42
N ARG A 113 15.17 19.98 -33.63
CA ARG A 113 14.57 20.60 -34.82
C ARG A 113 14.99 22.05 -34.96
N LYS A 114 14.93 22.82 -33.88
CA LYS A 114 15.35 24.23 -33.85
C LYS A 114 16.82 24.41 -34.22
N VAL A 115 17.71 23.57 -33.69
CA VAL A 115 19.14 23.59 -34.03
C VAL A 115 19.36 23.28 -35.51
N PHE A 116 18.65 22.30 -36.07
CA PHE A 116 18.72 21.99 -37.49
C PHE A 116 18.20 23.12 -38.37
N ASP A 117 17.08 23.75 -38.01
CA ASP A 117 16.54 24.91 -38.75
C ASP A 117 17.52 26.08 -38.72
N GLU A 118 18.17 26.33 -37.58
CA GLU A 118 19.19 27.37 -37.46
C GLU A 118 20.45 27.03 -38.29
N HIS A 119 20.89 25.78 -38.29
CA HIS A 119 21.98 25.32 -39.16
C HIS A 119 21.63 25.45 -40.64
N ALA A 120 20.40 25.09 -41.04
CA ALA A 120 19.94 25.22 -42.41
C ALA A 120 19.92 26.70 -42.86
N ALA A 121 19.49 27.61 -41.99
CA ALA A 121 19.53 29.05 -42.23
C ALA A 121 20.98 29.56 -42.40
N ARG A 122 21.90 29.17 -41.52
CA ARG A 122 23.33 29.54 -41.63
C ARG A 122 23.96 28.98 -42.91
N LEU A 123 23.68 27.73 -43.28
CA LEU A 123 24.15 27.12 -44.52
C LEU A 123 23.62 27.84 -45.76
N LYS A 124 22.36 28.29 -45.74
CA LYS A 124 21.79 29.07 -46.83
C LYS A 124 22.50 30.41 -47.01
N LEU A 125 22.79 31.11 -45.92
CA LEU A 125 23.57 32.35 -45.95
C LEU A 125 24.99 32.10 -46.43
N PHE A 126 25.66 31.06 -45.93
CA PHE A 126 27.00 30.67 -46.37
C PHE A 126 27.05 30.37 -47.87
N LYS A 127 26.10 29.59 -48.39
CA LYS A 127 25.97 29.30 -49.82
C LYS A 127 25.76 30.58 -50.63
N SER A 128 24.88 31.47 -50.17
CA SER A 128 24.66 32.77 -50.82
C SER A 128 25.94 33.60 -50.89
N ASN A 129 26.67 33.70 -49.79
CA ASN A 129 27.93 34.44 -49.72
C ASN A 129 28.99 33.83 -50.63
N ILE A 130 29.14 32.50 -50.64
CA ILE A 130 30.04 31.80 -51.57
C ILE A 130 29.67 32.05 -53.02
N THR A 131 28.38 32.03 -53.34
CA THR A 131 27.92 32.27 -54.72
C THR A 131 28.29 33.68 -55.16
N TRP A 132 28.17 34.65 -54.24
CA TRP A 132 28.58 36.03 -54.49
C TRP A 132 30.10 36.19 -54.65
N LEU A 133 30.88 35.54 -53.80
CA LEU A 133 32.35 35.46 -53.92
C LEU A 133 32.77 34.82 -55.25
N ALA A 134 32.14 33.71 -55.64
CA ALA A 134 32.42 33.05 -56.90
C ALA A 134 32.09 33.96 -58.10
N ALA A 135 31.00 34.72 -58.03
CA ALA A 135 30.65 35.71 -59.05
C ALA A 135 31.73 36.79 -59.17
N ILE A 136 32.24 37.34 -58.05
CA ILE A 136 33.35 38.30 -58.08
C ILE A 136 34.58 37.69 -58.74
N VAL A 137 35.00 36.50 -58.32
CA VAL A 137 36.18 35.83 -58.87
C VAL A 137 36.04 35.61 -60.38
N ALA A 138 34.85 35.20 -60.85
CA ALA A 138 34.58 35.05 -62.28
C ALA A 138 34.74 36.38 -63.03
N VAL A 139 34.20 37.48 -62.49
CA VAL A 139 34.35 38.83 -63.07
C VAL A 139 35.81 39.25 -63.08
N SER A 140 36.56 39.04 -61.98
CA SER A 140 37.99 39.34 -61.91
C SER A 140 38.81 38.54 -62.92
N ALA A 141 38.49 37.25 -63.11
CA ALA A 141 39.15 36.42 -64.12
C ALA A 141 38.88 36.93 -65.55
N LEU A 142 37.64 37.32 -65.86
CA LEU A 142 37.28 37.89 -67.16
C LEU A 142 37.98 39.22 -67.43
N LEU A 143 38.06 40.10 -66.43
CA LEU A 143 38.79 41.36 -66.54
C LEU A 143 40.28 41.12 -66.78
N ASN A 144 40.90 40.19 -66.05
CA ASN A 144 42.29 39.82 -66.26
C ASN A 144 42.54 39.27 -67.67
N MET A 145 41.65 38.41 -68.17
CA MET A 145 41.71 37.90 -69.55
C MET A 145 41.57 39.03 -70.59
N ALA A 146 40.64 39.96 -70.39
CA ALA A 146 40.44 41.09 -71.30
C ALA A 146 41.67 42.00 -71.37
N VAL A 147 42.29 42.32 -70.22
CA VAL A 147 43.54 43.09 -70.18
C VAL A 147 44.67 42.35 -70.88
N PHE A 148 44.78 41.03 -70.71
CA PHE A 148 45.81 40.24 -71.39
C PHE A 148 45.65 40.24 -72.91
N VAL A 149 44.43 40.07 -73.43
CA VAL A 149 44.16 40.11 -74.88
C VAL A 149 44.40 41.50 -75.47
N LEU A 150 43.96 42.56 -74.78
CA LEU A 150 44.08 43.92 -75.29
C LEU A 150 45.49 44.51 -75.14
N GLY A 151 46.19 44.13 -74.07
CA GLY A 151 47.57 44.55 -73.79
C GLY A 151 48.63 43.70 -74.48
N GLY A 152 48.36 42.42 -74.74
CA GLY A 152 49.25 41.50 -75.47
C GLY A 152 49.21 41.64 -76.99
N LEU A 153 48.27 42.43 -77.54
CA LEU A 153 48.20 42.76 -78.97
C LEU A 153 49.03 43.99 -79.37
N ARG A 154 49.89 44.48 -78.46
CA ARG A 154 50.72 45.67 -78.66
C ARG A 154 52.21 45.32 -78.61
#